data_AF-A0A821HLJ6-F1
#
_entry.id   AF-A0A821HLJ6-F1
#
_cell.length_a   1.000
_cell.length_b   1.000
_cell.length_c   1.000
_cell.angle_alpha   90.00
_cell.angle_beta   90.00
_cell.angle_gamma   90.00
#
_symmetry.space_group_name_H-M   'P 1'
#
loop_
_entity.id
_entity.type
_entity.pdbx_description
1 polymer ?
#
loop_
_entity_poly.entity_id
_entity_poly.type
_entity_poly.pdbx_seq_one_letter_code
_entity_poly.pdbx_strand_id
1 'polypeptide(L)'
;DSHMPGGWVSMHTSPLDWGYEMIPQKGCNNRIITAPRGRLLGGSSAVNATMVTRGTKADYDRIADMGNPGWSWKEMLPFFKAFETFHPAEWHQADLNVHGTDGPLHIAMNPLAPISEKVLESFIDKGFNYKPDMFAQGDYEGLLHMFFTIILI
;
A
#
# COMPACT_ATOMS: atom_id res chain seq x y z
N ASP A 1 20.36 0.52 3.09
CA ASP A 1 19.46 0.48 1.93
C ASP A 1 18.05 0.02 2.30
N SER A 2 17.84 -1.18 2.85
CA SER A 2 16.50 -1.64 3.30
C SER A 2 15.88 -0.84 4.45
N HIS A 3 16.71 -0.19 5.27
CA HIS A 3 16.27 0.66 6.38
C HIS A 3 15.83 2.07 5.93
N MET A 4 16.06 2.43 4.67
CA MET A 4 15.67 3.71 4.10
C MET A 4 14.57 3.48 3.06
N PRO A 5 13.30 3.81 3.35
CA PRO A 5 12.19 3.55 2.44
C PRO A 5 12.42 4.05 1.01
N GLY A 6 13.07 5.21 0.85
CA GLY A 6 13.39 5.79 -0.47
C GLY A 6 14.45 5.02 -1.28
N GLY A 7 15.22 4.13 -0.67
CA GLY A 7 16.29 3.35 -1.31
C GLY A 7 15.84 2.05 -1.97
N TRP A 8 14.54 1.71 -1.92
CA TRP A 8 14.05 0.40 -2.36
C TRP A 8 14.41 0.04 -3.80
N VAL A 9 14.40 1.01 -4.72
CA VAL A 9 14.74 0.80 -6.13
C VAL A 9 16.19 0.35 -6.32
N SER A 10 17.14 0.83 -5.51
CA SER A 10 18.54 0.43 -5.65
C SER A 10 18.81 -1.01 -5.21
N MET A 11 17.87 -1.62 -4.49
CA MET A 11 17.97 -3.02 -4.08
C MET A 11 17.51 -4.00 -5.16
N HIS A 12 16.72 -3.54 -6.14
CA HIS A 12 16.37 -4.37 -7.29
C HIS A 12 17.61 -4.75 -8.09
N THR A 13 17.66 -5.98 -8.59
CA THR A 13 18.82 -6.54 -9.33
C THR A 13 20.14 -6.57 -8.56
N SER A 14 20.13 -6.24 -7.26
CA SER A 14 21.28 -6.35 -6.37
C SER A 14 21.42 -7.78 -5.82
N PRO A 15 22.48 -8.10 -5.06
CA PRO A 15 22.59 -9.39 -4.36
C PRO A 15 21.46 -9.66 -3.34
N LEU A 16 20.67 -8.64 -2.98
CA LEU A 16 19.48 -8.75 -2.12
C LEU A 16 18.21 -9.11 -2.90
N ASP A 17 18.30 -9.28 -4.22
CA ASP A 17 17.22 -9.71 -5.10
C ASP A 17 17.51 -11.13 -5.61
N TRP A 18 16.47 -11.93 -5.81
CA TRP A 18 16.57 -13.21 -6.52
C TRP A 18 16.87 -13.02 -8.02
N GLY A 19 16.57 -11.84 -8.58
CA GLY A 19 16.93 -11.49 -9.96
C GLY A 19 16.09 -12.23 -11.00
N TYR A 20 14.80 -12.46 -10.72
CA TYR A 20 13.92 -13.09 -11.69
C TYR A 20 13.66 -12.20 -12.89
N GLU A 21 13.64 -12.81 -14.07
CA GLU A 21 13.27 -12.19 -15.33
C GLU A 21 12.09 -12.93 -15.94
N MET A 22 11.13 -12.18 -16.46
CA MET A 22 10.03 -12.75 -17.22
C MET A 22 10.50 -13.14 -18.62
N ILE A 23 9.91 -14.20 -19.19
CA ILE A 23 10.08 -14.48 -20.62
C ILE A 23 9.56 -13.29 -21.46
N PRO A 24 10.07 -13.09 -22.70
CA PRO A 24 9.59 -12.03 -23.59
C PRO A 24 8.06 -12.02 -23.73
N GLN A 25 7.43 -10.91 -23.37
CA GLN A 25 5.98 -10.77 -23.42
C GLN A 25 5.57 -10.08 -24.73
N LYS A 26 4.81 -10.77 -25.59
CA LYS A 26 4.29 -10.19 -26.85
C LYS A 26 3.48 -8.91 -26.60
N GLY A 27 2.67 -8.89 -25.53
CA GLY A 27 1.90 -7.71 -25.11
C GLY A 27 2.73 -6.56 -24.55
N CYS A 28 4.04 -6.76 -24.35
CA CYS A 28 4.97 -5.74 -23.86
C CYS A 28 6.11 -5.48 -24.85
N ASN A 29 5.85 -5.57 -26.16
CA ASN A 29 6.84 -5.42 -27.23
C ASN A 29 8.02 -6.38 -27.12
N ASN A 30 7.76 -7.63 -26.70
CA ASN A 30 8.78 -8.67 -26.48
C ASN A 30 9.88 -8.26 -25.49
N ARG A 31 9.62 -7.28 -24.61
CA ARG A 31 10.58 -6.91 -23.56
C ARG A 31 10.70 -8.02 -22.53
N ILE A 32 11.91 -8.17 -22.01
CA ILE A 32 12.21 -8.88 -20.78
C ILE A 32 11.98 -7.90 -19.63
N ILE A 33 11.15 -8.29 -18.67
CA ILE A 33 10.78 -7.45 -17.53
C ILE A 33 11.33 -8.11 -16.27
N THR A 34 12.02 -7.32 -15.44
CA THR A 34 12.52 -7.77 -14.16
C THR A 34 11.36 -7.92 -13.16
N ALA A 35 11.41 -9.00 -12.37
CA ALA A 35 10.41 -9.30 -11.34
C ALA A 35 11.11 -9.38 -9.97
N PRO A 36 11.42 -8.23 -9.35
CA PRO A 36 12.24 -8.19 -8.14
C PRO A 36 11.58 -8.96 -6.99
N ARG A 37 12.37 -9.79 -6.30
CA ARG A 37 11.97 -10.56 -5.12
C ARG A 37 13.08 -10.54 -4.09
N GLY A 38 12.78 -10.06 -2.88
CA GLY A 38 13.77 -9.95 -1.81
C GLY A 38 14.37 -11.30 -1.40
N ARG A 39 15.69 -11.36 -1.35
CA ARG A 39 16.53 -12.49 -0.95
C ARG A 39 17.30 -12.15 0.34
N LEU A 40 16.54 -11.93 1.40
CA LEU A 40 17.00 -11.59 2.75
C LEU A 40 15.88 -11.87 3.77
N LEU A 41 16.19 -11.79 5.07
CA LEU A 41 15.17 -11.90 6.10
C LEU A 41 14.12 -10.79 5.96
N GLY A 42 12.84 -11.14 6.08
CA GLY A 42 11.71 -10.27 5.71
C GLY A 42 11.29 -10.39 4.23
N GLY A 43 12.11 -11.05 3.40
CA GLY A 43 11.78 -11.37 2.01
C GLY A 43 11.46 -10.13 1.19
N SER A 44 10.36 -10.17 0.43
CA SER A 44 9.95 -9.04 -0.40
C SER A 44 9.52 -7.82 0.42
N SER A 45 9.10 -7.99 1.67
CA SER A 45 8.74 -6.86 2.54
C SER A 45 9.94 -6.00 2.91
N ALA A 46 11.16 -6.56 2.88
CA ALA A 46 12.39 -5.83 3.16
C ALA A 46 12.93 -5.03 1.96
N VAL A 47 12.34 -5.21 0.76
CA VAL A 47 12.73 -4.52 -0.48
C VAL A 47 11.56 -3.82 -1.17
N ASN A 48 10.41 -3.68 -0.51
CA ASN A 48 9.24 -3.01 -1.07
C ASN A 48 9.30 -1.49 -0.83
N ALA A 49 8.35 -0.76 -1.42
CA ALA A 49 8.22 0.69 -1.28
C ALA A 49 7.50 1.13 0.01
N THR A 50 7.37 0.24 1.00
CA THR A 50 6.68 0.42 2.30
C THR A 50 5.21 0.86 2.25
N MET A 51 4.62 1.00 1.07
CA MET A 51 3.23 1.39 0.86
C MET A 51 2.26 0.36 1.45
N VAL A 52 1.24 0.84 2.16
CA VAL A 52 0.19 0.01 2.76
C VAL A 52 -1.15 0.32 2.11
N THR A 53 -1.75 -0.73 1.57
CA THR A 53 -3.11 -0.73 1.06
C THR A 53 -3.79 -2.03 1.48
N ARG A 54 -5.05 -1.97 1.89
CA ARG A 54 -5.87 -3.16 2.18
C ARG A 54 -6.51 -3.73 0.92
N GLY A 55 -6.68 -2.95 -0.14
CA GLY A 55 -7.57 -3.28 -1.26
C GLY A 55 -8.98 -2.73 -1.03
N THR A 56 -9.87 -2.95 -1.99
CA THR A 56 -11.25 -2.46 -1.94
C THR A 56 -12.20 -3.53 -1.41
N LYS A 57 -13.36 -3.11 -0.91
CA LYS A 57 -14.45 -3.99 -0.51
C LYS A 57 -14.84 -4.96 -1.64
N ALA A 58 -14.88 -4.47 -2.87
CA ALA A 58 -15.22 -5.27 -4.04
C ALA A 58 -14.23 -6.41 -4.29
N ASP A 59 -12.94 -6.21 -3.97
CA ASP A 59 -11.93 -7.27 -4.11
C ASP A 59 -12.24 -8.46 -3.17
N TYR A 60 -12.59 -8.16 -1.92
CA TYR A 60 -12.89 -9.16 -0.89
C TYR A 60 -14.25 -9.83 -1.09
N ASP A 61 -15.28 -9.04 -1.37
CA ASP A 61 -16.63 -9.57 -1.62
C ASP A 61 -16.62 -10.49 -2.86
N ARG A 62 -15.85 -10.15 -3.91
CA ARG A 62 -15.64 -11.03 -5.06
C ARG A 62 -14.97 -12.36 -4.69
N ILE A 63 -13.96 -12.34 -3.81
CA ILE A 63 -13.31 -13.58 -3.34
C ILE A 63 -14.31 -14.46 -2.60
N ALA A 64 -15.16 -13.86 -1.76
CA ALA A 64 -16.22 -14.58 -1.07
C ALA A 64 -17.22 -15.20 -2.06
N ASP A 65 -17.66 -14.44 -3.07
CA ASP A 65 -18.57 -14.89 -4.12
C ASP A 65 -18.00 -16.02 -4.98
N MET A 66 -16.67 -16.13 -5.08
CA MET A 66 -15.98 -17.26 -5.72
C MET A 66 -16.00 -18.56 -4.89
N GLY A 67 -16.74 -18.60 -3.79
CA GLY A 67 -16.92 -19.78 -2.94
C GLY A 67 -15.98 -19.84 -1.72
N ASN A 68 -15.45 -18.69 -1.28
CA ASN A 68 -14.56 -18.60 -0.12
C ASN A 68 -15.26 -17.87 1.05
N PRO A 69 -16.18 -18.52 1.77
CA PRO A 69 -16.85 -17.89 2.92
C PRO A 69 -15.83 -17.47 3.99
N GLY A 70 -16.08 -16.36 4.69
CA GLY A 70 -15.13 -15.78 5.63
C GLY A 70 -14.22 -14.69 5.04
N TRP A 71 -14.22 -14.51 3.71
CA TRP A 71 -13.34 -13.57 3.01
C TRP A 71 -14.01 -12.27 2.57
N SER A 72 -15.28 -12.03 2.91
CA SER A 72 -15.93 -10.76 2.57
C SER A 72 -15.26 -9.59 3.30
N TRP A 73 -15.42 -8.37 2.78
CA TRP A 73 -14.82 -7.17 3.42
C TRP A 73 -15.23 -7.04 4.89
N LYS A 74 -16.50 -7.33 5.18
CA LYS A 74 -17.05 -7.27 6.53
C LYS A 74 -16.34 -8.23 7.48
N GLU A 75 -15.97 -9.41 7.00
CA GLU A 75 -15.28 -10.44 7.78
C GLU A 75 -13.78 -10.16 7.91
N MET A 76 -13.17 -9.53 6.88
CA MET A 76 -11.74 -9.19 6.87
C MET A 76 -11.40 -7.92 7.65
N LEU A 77 -12.31 -6.95 7.74
CA LEU A 77 -12.06 -5.66 8.42
C LEU A 77 -11.55 -5.81 9.88
N PRO A 78 -12.12 -6.69 10.73
CA PRO A 78 -11.58 -6.94 12.07
C PRO A 78 -10.12 -7.42 12.07
N PHE A 79 -9.71 -8.23 11.08
CA PHE A 79 -8.34 -8.73 10.97
C PHE A 79 -7.37 -7.63 10.55
N PHE A 80 -7.76 -6.73 9.63
CA PHE A 80 -6.94 -5.57 9.31
C PHE A 80 -6.70 -4.69 10.53
N LYS A 81 -7.77 -4.41 11.29
CA LYS A 81 -7.66 -3.65 12.54
C LYS A 81 -6.82 -4.36 13.60
N ALA A 82 -6.90 -5.68 13.71
CA ALA A 82 -6.08 -6.43 14.67
C ALA A 82 -4.60 -6.48 14.27
N PHE A 83 -4.29 -6.36 12.98
CA PHE A 83 -2.92 -6.49 12.48
C PHE A 83 -2.13 -5.17 12.52
N GLU A 84 -2.79 -4.01 12.51
CA GLU A 84 -2.12 -2.71 12.45
C GLU A 84 -2.11 -1.93 13.77
N THR A 85 -1.09 -1.08 13.92
CA THR A 85 -1.07 0.07 14.82
C THR A 85 -0.94 1.33 13.99
N PHE A 86 -2.02 2.10 13.89
CA PHE A 86 -2.06 3.36 13.16
C PHE A 86 -1.56 4.53 14.01
N HIS A 87 -0.61 5.28 13.47
CA HIS A 87 -0.07 6.51 14.05
C HIS A 87 -0.61 7.72 13.27
N PRO A 88 -1.60 8.46 13.82
CA PRO A 88 -2.20 9.58 13.12
C PRO A 88 -1.21 10.74 12.96
N ALA A 89 -1.31 11.45 11.82
CA ALA A 89 -0.59 12.69 11.58
C ALA A 89 -1.53 13.89 11.72
N GLU A 90 -1.07 15.00 12.29
CA GLU A 90 -1.91 16.19 12.56
C GLU A 90 -2.61 16.75 11.32
N TRP A 91 -1.95 16.67 10.16
CA TRP A 91 -2.48 17.19 8.89
C TRP A 91 -3.48 16.24 8.21
N HIS A 92 -3.59 14.99 8.66
CA HIS A 92 -4.39 13.95 8.00
C HIS A 92 -5.71 13.71 8.74
N GLN A 93 -6.83 13.78 8.01
CA GLN A 93 -8.17 13.55 8.55
C GLN A 93 -8.53 12.05 8.50
N ALA A 94 -8.13 11.30 9.53
CA ALA A 94 -8.40 9.86 9.64
C ALA A 94 -9.75 9.54 10.29
N ASP A 95 -10.41 8.47 9.84
CA ASP A 95 -11.52 7.84 10.57
C ASP A 95 -10.97 6.74 11.49
N LEU A 96 -10.78 7.08 12.76
CA LEU A 96 -10.20 6.15 13.75
C LEU A 96 -11.04 4.88 13.97
N ASN A 97 -12.30 4.84 13.54
CA ASN A 97 -13.13 3.64 13.68
C ASN A 97 -12.68 2.50 12.75
N VAL A 98 -11.98 2.80 11.66
CA VAL A 98 -11.52 1.80 10.69
C VAL A 98 -10.06 1.38 10.88
N HIS A 99 -9.38 1.94 11.88
CA HIS A 99 -7.97 1.69 12.15
C HIS A 99 -7.74 0.81 13.39
N GLY A 100 -6.64 0.06 13.34
CA GLY A 100 -6.09 -0.68 14.47
C GLY A 100 -5.12 0.16 15.31
N THR A 101 -4.95 -0.17 16.58
CA THR A 101 -4.09 0.61 17.50
C THR A 101 -3.14 -0.24 18.35
N ASP A 102 -3.15 -1.57 18.17
CA ASP A 102 -2.40 -2.51 19.02
C ASP A 102 -1.78 -3.67 18.22
N GLY A 103 -1.89 -3.63 16.89
CA GLY A 103 -1.36 -4.66 16.01
C GLY A 103 0.14 -4.50 15.73
N PRO A 104 0.84 -5.58 15.33
CA PRO A 104 2.28 -5.56 15.12
C PRO A 104 2.73 -4.72 13.90
N LEU A 105 1.85 -4.41 12.95
CA LEU A 105 2.20 -3.62 11.77
C LEU A 105 1.99 -2.12 12.05
N HIS A 106 3.06 -1.40 12.33
CA HIS A 106 2.99 0.04 12.53
C HIS A 106 2.83 0.76 11.19
N ILE A 107 1.80 1.60 11.07
CA ILE A 107 1.50 2.36 9.86
C ILE A 107 1.33 3.85 10.16
N ALA A 108 1.77 4.71 9.25
CA ALA A 108 1.68 6.16 9.39
C ALA A 108 1.59 6.85 8.03
N MET A 109 1.35 8.16 8.08
CA MET A 109 1.47 9.04 6.93
C MET A 109 2.87 9.65 6.88
N ASN A 110 3.48 9.71 5.69
CA ASN A 110 4.72 10.46 5.48
C ASN A 110 4.41 11.97 5.34
N PRO A 111 5.31 12.87 5.76
CA PRO A 111 5.19 14.29 5.45
C PRO A 111 5.00 14.52 3.95
N LEU A 112 4.10 15.44 3.61
CA LEU A 112 3.83 15.78 2.22
C LEU A 112 4.99 16.57 1.61
N ALA A 113 5.28 16.31 0.34
CA ALA A 113 6.19 17.15 -0.43
C ALA A 113 5.55 18.53 -0.67
N PRO A 114 6.34 19.61 -0.84
CA PRO A 114 5.79 20.96 -1.05
C PRO A 114 4.85 21.10 -2.26
N ILE A 115 4.95 20.18 -3.24
CA ILE A 115 4.11 20.18 -4.44
C ILE A 115 2.80 19.40 -4.25
N SER A 116 2.67 18.55 -3.23
CA SER A 116 1.56 17.61 -3.08
C SER A 116 0.21 18.31 -3.01
N GLU A 117 0.11 19.43 -2.30
CA GLU A 117 -1.12 20.22 -2.18
C GLU A 117 -1.55 20.77 -3.55
N LYS A 118 -0.62 21.31 -4.34
CA LYS A 118 -0.92 21.86 -5.68
C LYS A 118 -1.40 20.78 -6.65
N VAL A 119 -0.82 19.58 -6.54
CA VAL A 119 -1.26 18.42 -7.34
C VAL A 119 -2.67 18.03 -6.93
N LEU A 120 -2.94 17.92 -5.63
CA LEU A 120 -4.27 17.60 -5.10
C LEU A 120 -5.31 18.62 -5.58
N GLU A 121 -5.06 19.92 -5.39
CA GLU A 121 -5.92 21.02 -5.85
C GLU A 121 -6.21 20.94 -7.35
N SER A 122 -5.20 20.64 -8.17
CA SER A 122 -5.37 20.55 -9.63
C SER A 122 -6.32 19.44 -10.04
N PHE A 123 -6.34 18.30 -9.34
CA PHE A 123 -7.28 17.23 -9.62
C PHE A 123 -8.67 17.53 -9.09
N ILE A 124 -8.79 18.21 -7.94
CA ILE A 124 -10.07 18.68 -7.41
C ILE A 124 -10.73 19.67 -8.40
N ASP A 125 -9.96 20.59 -8.99
CA ASP A 125 -10.44 21.51 -10.04
C ASP A 125 -10.99 20.76 -11.28
N LYS A 126 -10.47 19.56 -11.57
CA LYS A 126 -10.98 18.68 -12.64
C LYS A 126 -12.16 17.80 -12.22
N GLY A 127 -12.69 17.98 -11.01
CA GLY A 127 -13.87 17.28 -10.51
C GLY A 127 -13.58 15.91 -9.91
N PHE A 128 -12.32 15.59 -9.59
CA PHE A 128 -12.00 14.36 -8.87
C PHE A 128 -12.33 14.50 -7.38
N ASN A 129 -12.98 13.49 -6.82
CA ASN A 129 -13.33 13.46 -5.41
C ASN A 129 -12.10 13.17 -4.56
N TYR A 130 -11.85 14.01 -3.56
CA TYR A 130 -10.84 13.76 -2.53
C TYR A 130 -11.46 12.99 -1.36
N LYS A 131 -10.78 11.92 -0.96
CA LYS A 131 -11.12 11.10 0.21
C LYS A 131 -9.90 11.15 1.14
N PRO A 132 -10.01 11.82 2.30
CA PRO A 132 -8.85 12.04 3.14
C PRO A 132 -8.26 10.75 3.71
N ASP A 133 -9.12 9.79 4.07
CA ASP A 133 -8.74 8.48 4.56
C ASP A 133 -9.18 7.39 3.57
N MET A 134 -8.20 6.69 2.99
CA MET A 134 -8.46 5.66 2.00
C MET A 134 -9.10 4.38 2.58
N PHE A 135 -9.00 4.14 3.88
CA PHE A 135 -9.57 2.93 4.50
C PHE A 135 -10.99 3.12 5.00
N ALA A 136 -11.45 4.36 5.20
CA ALA A 136 -12.75 4.67 5.81
C ALA A 136 -13.94 4.03 5.06
N GLN A 137 -13.91 4.04 3.73
CA GLN A 137 -15.01 3.57 2.90
C GLN A 137 -14.76 2.17 2.30
N GLY A 138 -13.55 1.63 2.44
CA GLY A 138 -13.13 0.42 1.73
C GLY A 138 -13.18 0.57 0.21
N ASP A 139 -13.01 1.79 -0.30
CA ASP A 139 -13.06 2.11 -1.72
C ASP A 139 -11.97 3.14 -2.06
N TYR A 140 -11.18 2.83 -3.08
CA TYR A 140 -10.01 3.61 -3.50
C TYR A 140 -10.28 4.48 -4.74
N GLU A 141 -11.54 4.67 -5.14
CA GLU A 141 -11.86 5.63 -6.20
C GLU A 141 -11.64 7.08 -5.74
N GLY A 142 -10.89 7.85 -6.52
CA GLY A 142 -10.64 9.28 -6.30
C GLY A 142 -9.19 9.60 -5.90
N LEU A 143 -9.02 10.72 -5.19
CA LEU A 143 -7.74 11.23 -4.70
C LEU A 143 -7.56 10.84 -3.24
N LEU A 144 -6.40 10.29 -2.90
CA LEU A 144 -6.14 9.65 -1.61
C LEU A 144 -4.70 9.93 -1.18
N HIS A 145 -4.46 9.98 0.12
CA HIS A 145 -3.12 9.86 0.68
C HIS A 145 -2.82 8.40 1.02
N MET A 146 -1.57 8.01 0.82
CA MET A 146 -1.14 6.62 0.98
C MET A 146 -0.43 6.39 2.30
N PHE A 147 -0.85 5.36 3.04
CA PHE A 147 -0.18 4.95 4.26
C PHE A 147 1.12 4.20 3.96
N PHE A 148 2.06 4.29 4.90
CA PHE A 148 3.35 3.61 4.83
C PHE A 148 3.61 2.84 6.12
N THR A 149 4.32 1.72 6.03
CA THR A 149 4.82 1.03 7.22
C THR A 149 5.92 1.86 7.88
N ILE A 150 5.90 1.92 9.21
CA ILE A 150 7.05 2.41 9.98
C ILE A 150 8.04 1.26 10.10
N ILE A 151 9.21 1.41 9.49
CA ILE A 151 10.33 0.50 9.71
C ILE A 151 10.96 0.87 11.06
N LEU A 152 10.49 0.26 12.15
CA LEU A 152 11.13 0.31 13.46
C LEU A 152 12.18 -0.81 13.50
N ILE A 153 13.44 -0.48 13.28
CA ILE A 153 14.58 -1.39 13.53
C ILE A 153 15.60 -0.61 14.35
#